data_AF-A0A5Q4F2Q2-F1
#
_entry.id   AF-A0A5Q4F2Q2-F1
#
_cell.length_a   1.000
_cell.length_b   1.000
_cell.length_c   1.000
_cell.angle_alpha   90.00
_cell.angle_beta   90.00
_cell.angle_gamma   90.00
#
_symmetry.space_group_name_H-M   'P 1'
#
loop_
_entity.id
_entity.type
_entity.pdbx_description
1 polymer ?
#
loop_
_entity_poly.entity_id
_entity_poly.type
_entity_poly.pdbx_seq_one_letter_code
_entity_poly.pdbx_strand_id
1 'polypeptide(L)'
;MSAGRDHSTRAGERRLLQRNAVATHVYLSGRTQRPRRFKASNLSALGVFIEGADTGLETGQVVNLVFPVPVAGIVRLHRKKAVVAHVSARGAGLMMQGRLRRPRQA
;
A
#
# COMPACT_ATOMS: atom_id res chain seq x y z
N MET A 1 -31.92 -9.99 -41.20
CA MET A 1 -31.04 -9.05 -40.48
C MET A 1 -30.15 -9.87 -39.57
N SER A 2 -28.84 -9.84 -39.82
CA SER A 2 -27.84 -10.76 -39.28
C SER A 2 -27.43 -10.47 -37.83
N ALA A 3 -26.87 -11.51 -37.23
CA ALA A 3 -26.38 -11.67 -35.87
C ALA A 3 -25.45 -10.58 -35.32
N GLY A 4 -25.52 -10.38 -34.01
CA GLY A 4 -24.45 -9.83 -33.18
C GLY A 4 -24.40 -10.61 -31.86
N ARG A 5 -23.59 -11.68 -31.83
CA ARG A 5 -23.11 -12.29 -30.58
C ARG A 5 -22.00 -11.40 -30.04
N ASP A 6 -22.10 -11.00 -28.78
CA ASP A 6 -20.93 -10.71 -27.96
C ASP A 6 -20.93 -11.62 -26.73
N HIS A 7 -20.04 -12.61 -26.78
CA HIS A 7 -19.47 -13.22 -25.60
C HIS A 7 -18.47 -12.21 -25.00
N SER A 8 -18.58 -11.87 -23.72
CA SER A 8 -17.45 -12.03 -22.81
C SER A 8 -17.80 -11.66 -21.36
N THR A 9 -17.74 -12.70 -20.53
CA THR A 9 -17.25 -12.71 -19.15
C THR A 9 -17.86 -11.78 -18.11
N ARG A 10 -18.61 -12.42 -17.20
CA ARG A 10 -18.54 -12.21 -15.75
C ARG A 10 -17.11 -11.83 -15.30
N ALA A 11 -16.80 -10.54 -15.24
CA ALA A 11 -15.67 -10.04 -14.49
C ALA A 11 -16.12 -9.92 -13.03
N GLY A 12 -15.89 -11.00 -12.28
CA GLY A 12 -16.14 -11.07 -10.85
C GLY A 12 -15.55 -9.86 -10.12
N GLU A 13 -16.45 -9.15 -9.46
CA GLU A 13 -16.27 -8.36 -8.25
C GLU A 13 -14.87 -8.52 -7.60
N ARG A 14 -13.95 -7.58 -7.88
CA ARG A 14 -12.68 -7.48 -7.17
C ARG A 14 -12.25 -6.02 -7.03
N ARG A 15 -12.91 -5.28 -6.12
CA ARG A 15 -12.26 -4.19 -5.36
C ARG A 15 -13.16 -3.69 -4.24
N LEU A 16 -12.85 -4.11 -3.02
CA LEU A 16 -13.64 -3.82 -1.82
C LEU A 16 -13.34 -2.46 -1.16
N LEU A 17 -12.33 -1.69 -1.59
CA LEU A 17 -11.98 -0.42 -0.94
C LEU A 17 -11.47 0.63 -1.93
N GLN A 18 -12.01 1.85 -1.81
CA GLN A 18 -11.58 3.05 -2.54
C GLN A 18 -10.10 3.36 -2.23
N ARG A 19 -9.29 3.59 -3.26
CA ARG A 19 -7.95 4.18 -3.13
C ARG A 19 -8.09 5.68 -3.28
N ASN A 20 -7.90 6.43 -2.20
CA ASN A 20 -7.77 7.86 -2.32
C ASN A 20 -6.39 8.17 -2.94
N ALA A 21 -6.35 9.03 -3.95
CA ALA A 21 -5.11 9.64 -4.40
C ALA A 21 -4.61 10.52 -3.25
N VAL A 22 -3.56 10.09 -2.56
CA VAL A 22 -2.97 10.86 -1.47
C VAL A 22 -1.53 11.13 -1.85
N ALA A 23 -1.22 12.38 -2.23
CA ALA A 23 0.16 12.86 -2.30
C ALA A 23 0.68 13.05 -0.86
N THR A 24 0.84 11.94 -0.14
CA THR A 24 1.36 11.92 1.23
C THR A 24 2.78 11.42 1.24
N HIS A 25 3.59 11.96 2.14
CA HIS A 25 4.92 11.45 2.39
C HIS A 25 4.84 10.30 3.38
N VAL A 26 5.46 9.17 3.03
CA VAL A 26 5.58 8.00 3.90
C VAL A 26 7.05 7.81 4.24
N TYR A 27 7.33 7.51 5.50
CA TYR A 27 8.70 7.21 5.93
C TYR A 27 8.87 5.71 6.08
N LEU A 28 9.92 5.17 5.45
CA LEU A 28 10.38 3.81 5.69
C LEU A 28 11.38 3.84 6.85
N SER A 29 11.12 3.02 7.87
CA SER A 29 12.02 2.81 9.00
C SER A 29 12.46 1.34 9.10
N GLY A 30 13.78 1.13 9.13
CA GLY A 30 14.44 -0.16 9.33
C GLY A 30 15.21 -0.19 10.66
N ARG A 31 15.76 -1.34 11.04
CA ARG A 31 16.44 -1.54 12.35
C ARG A 31 17.70 -0.70 12.54
N THR A 32 18.33 -0.23 11.47
CA THR A 32 19.65 0.43 11.51
C THR A 32 19.79 1.62 10.55
N GLN A 33 18.76 1.93 9.76
CA GLN A 33 18.83 3.00 8.76
C GLN A 33 18.01 4.22 9.19
N ARG A 34 18.52 5.43 8.88
CA ARG A 34 17.77 6.67 9.04
C ARG A 34 16.45 6.57 8.25
N PRO A 35 15.32 7.06 8.81
CA PRO A 35 14.06 7.02 8.10
C PRO A 35 14.15 7.74 6.76
N ARG A 36 13.83 7.04 5.66
CA ARG A 36 13.83 7.61 4.31
C ARG A 36 12.41 8.03 3.93
N ARG A 37 12.26 9.25 3.41
CA ARG A 37 10.98 9.82 2.98
C ARG A 37 10.69 9.46 1.53
N PHE A 38 9.50 8.95 1.26
CA PHE A 38 9.03 8.63 -0.09
C PHE A 38 7.67 9.28 -0.34
N LYS A 39 7.39 9.60 -1.60
CA LYS A 39 6.06 10.04 -2.02
C LYS A 39 5.18 8.83 -2.25
N ALA A 40 4.02 8.77 -1.61
CA ALA A 40 3.01 7.78 -1.95
C ALA A 40 2.18 8.27 -3.15
N SER A 41 1.92 7.39 -4.12
CA SER A 41 1.00 7.70 -5.23
C SER A 41 -0.43 7.23 -4.93
N ASN A 42 -0.58 6.25 -4.05
CA ASN A 42 -1.87 5.76 -3.57
C ASN A 42 -1.74 5.23 -2.14
N LEU A 43 -2.84 5.26 -1.39
CA LEU A 43 -2.94 4.68 -0.06
C LEU A 43 -4.31 4.01 0.13
N SER A 44 -4.30 2.78 0.64
CA SER A 44 -5.49 2.10 1.16
C SER A 44 -5.17 1.39 2.47
N ALA A 45 -6.20 0.85 3.13
CA ALA A 45 -6.03 0.04 4.33
C ALA A 45 -5.18 -1.22 4.11
N LEU A 46 -5.10 -1.70 2.85
CA LEU A 46 -4.40 -2.94 2.48
C LEU A 46 -3.01 -2.70 1.91
N GLY A 47 -2.72 -1.51 1.38
CA GLY A 47 -1.43 -1.28 0.74
C GLY A 47 -1.21 0.15 0.30
N VAL A 48 0.03 0.39 -0.14
CA VAL A 48 0.53 1.68 -0.58
C VAL A 48 1.51 1.45 -1.72
N PHE A 49 1.55 2.36 -2.70
CA PHE A 49 2.63 2.42 -3.67
C PHE A 49 3.47 3.65 -3.38
N ILE A 50 4.78 3.46 -3.28
CA ILE A 50 5.75 4.55 -3.13
C ILE A 50 6.47 4.80 -4.44
N GLU A 51 6.62 6.06 -4.82
CA GLU A 51 7.31 6.51 -6.00
C GLU A 51 8.81 6.66 -5.74
N GLY A 52 9.61 6.42 -6.78
CA GLY A 52 11.04 6.69 -6.80
C GLY A 52 11.83 5.52 -7.36
N ALA A 53 12.83 5.82 -8.19
CA ALA A 53 13.89 4.87 -8.51
C ALA A 53 14.73 4.60 -7.26
N ASP A 54 15.38 3.43 -7.18
CA ASP A 54 16.34 3.09 -6.13
C ASP A 54 15.80 3.24 -4.70
N THR A 55 14.62 2.67 -4.47
CA THR A 55 14.04 2.55 -3.12
C THR A 55 14.95 1.77 -2.17
N GLY A 56 15.89 0.96 -2.68
CA GLY A 56 16.72 0.06 -1.89
C GLY A 56 15.90 -1.02 -1.19
N LEU A 57 14.70 -1.29 -1.73
CA LEU A 57 13.79 -2.30 -1.24
C LEU A 57 13.89 -3.57 -2.08
N GLU A 58 13.68 -4.70 -1.43
CA GLU A 58 13.65 -6.01 -2.05
C GLU A 58 12.26 -6.64 -1.87
N THR A 59 11.76 -7.32 -2.90
CA THR A 59 10.48 -8.06 -2.80
C THR A 59 10.54 -9.06 -1.65
N GLY A 60 9.48 -9.11 -0.82
CA GLY A 60 9.42 -9.94 0.38
C GLY A 60 9.98 -9.28 1.64
N GLN A 61 10.71 -8.17 1.52
CA GLN A 61 11.24 -7.44 2.67
C GLN A 61 10.10 -6.88 3.54
N VAL A 62 10.23 -7.04 4.86
CA VAL A 62 9.31 -6.43 5.84
C VAL A 62 9.87 -5.09 6.29
N VAL A 63 9.05 -4.05 6.19
CA VAL A 63 9.41 -2.67 6.54
C VAL A 63 8.39 -2.05 7.49
N ASN A 64 8.81 -1.05 8.26
CA ASN A 64 7.88 -0.23 9.04
C ASN A 64 7.61 1.08 8.29
N LEU A 65 6.34 1.31 7.96
CA LEU A 65 5.83 2.54 7.37
C LEU A 65 5.37 3.48 8.48
N VAL A 66 5.72 4.76 8.36
CA VAL A 66 5.22 5.83 9.22
C VAL A 66 4.47 6.85 8.38
N PHE A 67 3.19 7.06 8.71
CA PHE A 67 2.29 8.02 8.09
C PHE A 67 2.05 9.19 9.04
N PRO A 68 2.52 10.40 8.74
CA PRO A 68 2.13 11.61 9.46
C PRO A 68 0.73 12.03 9.01
N VAL A 69 -0.20 12.14 9.94
CA VAL A 69 -1.59 12.57 9.69
C VAL A 69 -1.89 13.78 10.57
N PRO A 70 -2.04 14.99 9.99
CA PRO A 70 -2.48 16.15 10.75
C PRO A 70 -3.94 15.97 11.17
N VAL A 71 -4.23 16.11 12.47
CA VAL A 71 -5.56 16.01 13.07
C VAL A 71 -5.68 17.09 14.14
N ALA A 72 -6.62 18.03 13.96
CA ALA A 72 -6.93 19.09 14.93
C ALA A 72 -5.69 19.86 15.45
N GLY A 73 -4.79 20.27 14.55
CA GLY A 73 -3.58 21.02 14.92
C GLY A 73 -2.41 20.18 15.45
N ILE A 74 -2.55 18.85 15.56
CA ILE A 74 -1.49 17.93 16.00
C ILE A 74 -1.16 16.95 14.87
N VAL A 75 0.11 16.61 14.69
CA VAL A 75 0.52 15.55 13.74
C VAL A 75 0.55 14.20 14.45
N ARG A 76 -0.37 13.30 14.09
CA ARG A 76 -0.41 11.92 14.55
C ARG A 76 0.46 11.04 13.67
N LEU A 77 1.39 10.30 14.27
CA LEU A 77 2.22 9.34 13.55
C LEU A 77 1.61 7.95 13.60
N HIS A 78 1.09 7.47 12.47
CA HIS A 78 0.58 6.11 12.33
C HIS A 78 1.70 5.19 11.83
N ARG A 79 1.99 4.13 12.59
CA ARG A 79 3.00 3.13 12.22
C ARG A 79 2.33 1.84 11.75
N LYS A 80 2.77 1.27 10.63
CA LYS A 80 2.27 0.00 10.10
C LYS A 80 3.43 -0.84 9.59
N LYS A 81 3.40 -2.15 9.86
CA LYS A 81 4.29 -3.09 9.16
C LYS A 81 3.72 -3.37 7.77
N ALA A 82 4.59 -3.47 6.80
CA ALA A 82 4.23 -3.86 5.44
C ALA A 82 5.28 -4.80 4.86
N VAL A 83 4.87 -5.63 3.91
CA VAL A 83 5.76 -6.44 3.08
C VAL A 83 5.84 -5.80 1.70
N VAL A 84 7.05 -5.74 1.14
CA VAL A 84 7.27 -5.31 -0.24
C VAL A 84 6.70 -6.40 -1.15
N ALA A 85 5.65 -6.07 -1.89
CA ALA A 85 4.95 -7.00 -2.77
C ALA A 85 5.61 -7.09 -4.15
N HIS A 86 6.10 -5.96 -4.67
CA HIS A 86 6.88 -5.91 -5.90
C HIS A 86 7.69 -4.62 -5.95
N VAL A 87 8.76 -4.65 -6.74
CA VAL A 87 9.64 -3.51 -7.05
C VAL A 87 9.66 -3.32 -8.56
N SER A 88 9.63 -2.07 -9.01
CA SER A 88 9.64 -1.66 -10.41
C SER A 88 10.52 -0.44 -10.60
N ALA A 89 10.82 -0.09 -11.86
CA ALA A 89 11.56 1.15 -12.18
C ALA A 89 10.88 2.43 -11.68
N ARG A 90 9.56 2.40 -11.43
CA ARG A 90 8.78 3.56 -10.98
C ARG A 90 8.67 3.65 -9.45
N GLY A 91 9.07 2.59 -8.73
CA GLY A 91 8.89 2.49 -7.29
C GLY A 91 8.46 1.10 -6.83
N ALA A 92 7.91 1.03 -5.63
CA ALA A 92 7.59 -0.22 -4.96
C ALA A 92 6.15 -0.26 -4.45
N GLY A 93 5.49 -1.41 -4.66
CA GLY A 93 4.19 -1.71 -4.07
C GLY A 93 4.36 -2.44 -2.74
N LEU A 94 3.70 -1.96 -1.70
CA LEU A 94 3.73 -2.54 -0.37
C LEU A 94 2.34 -2.97 0.09
N MET A 95 2.25 -4.14 0.71
CA MET A 95 1.04 -4.66 1.33
C MET A 95 1.15 -4.54 2.85
N MET A 96 0.16 -3.93 3.49
CA MET A 96 0.11 -3.82 4.94
C MET A 96 0.01 -5.23 5.53
N GLN A 97 0.84 -5.52 6.52
CA GLN A 97 0.65 -6.72 7.32
C GLN A 97 -0.61 -6.51 8.16
N GLY A 98 -1.69 -7.21 7.77
CA GLY A 98 -2.92 -7.22 8.54
C GLY A 98 -2.67 -7.86 9.91
N ARG A 99 -3.28 -7.30 10.95
CA ARG A 99 -3.74 -8.16 12.04
C ARG A 99 -4.97 -8.89 11.50
N LEU A 100 -4.78 -10.07 10.91
CA LEU A 100 -5.84 -11.06 11.00
C LEU A 100 -6.05 -11.28 12.51
N ARG A 101 -7.05 -10.61 13.09
CA ARG A 101 -7.68 -11.16 14.28
C ARG A 101 -8.16 -12.54 13.83
N ARG A 102 -7.47 -13.61 14.22
CA ARG A 102 -8.04 -14.95 14.15
C ARG A 102 -9.43 -14.85 14.79
N PRO A 103 -10.52 -15.33 14.16
CA PRO A 103 -11.75 -15.53 14.91
C PRO A 103 -11.38 -16.38 16.12
N ARG A 104 -11.78 -15.95 17.32
CA ARG A 104 -11.77 -16.86 18.48
C ARG A 104 -12.70 -17.99 18.06
N GLN A 105 -12.14 -19.18 17.83
CA GLN A 105 -12.93 -20.40 17.85
C GLN A 105 -13.49 -20.49 19.27
N ALA A 106 -14.81 -20.32 19.36
CA ALA A 106 -15.59 -20.69 20.53
C ALA A 106 -15.91 -22.18 20.44
#